data_AF-A0A1F7N0U0-F1
#
_entry.id   AF-A0A1F7N0U0-F1
#
_cell.length_a   1.000
_cell.length_b   1.000
_cell.length_c   1.000
_cell.angle_alpha   90.00
_cell.angle_beta   90.00
_cell.angle_gamma   90.00
#
_symmetry.space_group_name_H-M   'P 1'
#
loop_
_entity.id
_entity.type
_entity.pdbx_description
1 polymer ?
#
loop_
_entity_poly.entity_id
_entity_poly.type
_entity_poly.pdbx_seq_one_letter_code
_entity_poly.pdbx_strand_id
1 'polypeptide(L)'
;MGVETLAIVASKAERARFFFRYRPVRCAVGADPELSTHSAYGVPQGGVTPEAIQAIAGAYGNLARELKLEVPADQARDVIGRLDGFEVTESETAEFQRHQLQFTGQFLVDRHGIVRWANIECAQDGLAGIDKFPTDEELLAAARTL
;
A
#
# COMPACT_ATOMS: atom_id res chain seq x y z
N MET A 1 3.28 -8.36 -22.59
CA MET A 1 4.62 -8.18 -21.98
C MET A 1 4.75 -9.27 -20.93
N GLY A 2 5.85 -10.02 -20.89
CA GLY A 2 6.02 -11.16 -19.99
C GLY A 2 6.35 -10.77 -18.55
N VAL A 3 5.63 -9.80 -17.99
CA VAL A 3 5.82 -9.32 -16.62
C VAL A 3 4.93 -10.12 -15.68
N GLU A 4 5.51 -10.70 -14.64
CA GLU A 4 4.78 -11.34 -13.55
C GLU A 4 4.70 -10.40 -12.35
N THR A 5 3.59 -10.46 -11.61
CA THR A 5 3.37 -9.61 -10.43
C THR A 5 3.52 -10.43 -9.16
N LEU A 6 4.28 -9.88 -8.20
CA LEU A 6 4.40 -10.37 -6.84
C LEU A 6 4.06 -9.21 -5.89
N ALA A 7 3.14 -9.43 -4.97
CA ALA A 7 2.87 -8.49 -3.88
C ALA A 7 3.63 -8.95 -2.63
N ILE A 8 4.22 -8.01 -1.90
CA ILE A 8 4.81 -8.25 -0.57
C ILE A 8 4.00 -7.46 0.45
N VAL A 9 3.52 -8.11 1.50
CA VAL A 9 2.73 -7.48 2.56
C VAL A 9 3.42 -7.61 3.91
N ALA A 10 3.28 -6.58 4.75
CA ALA A 10 3.82 -6.58 6.10
C ALA A 10 3.08 -7.53 7.07
N SER A 11 1.90 -8.05 6.71
CA SER A 11 1.18 -8.97 7.58
C SER A 11 1.78 -10.38 7.57
N LYS A 12 1.54 -11.16 8.64
CA LYS A 12 1.86 -12.59 8.68
C LYS A 12 1.11 -13.36 7.58
N ALA A 13 1.67 -14.47 7.11
CA ALA A 13 1.11 -15.25 6.00
C ALA A 13 -0.33 -15.72 6.27
N GLU A 14 -0.64 -16.18 7.48
CA GLU A 14 -1.99 -16.61 7.86
C GLU A 14 -2.99 -15.43 7.81
N ARG A 15 -2.55 -14.25 8.24
CA ARG A 15 -3.38 -13.03 8.25
C ARG A 15 -3.58 -12.49 6.84
N ALA A 16 -2.54 -12.46 6.03
CA ALA A 16 -2.63 -12.10 4.62
C ALA A 16 -3.66 -13.00 3.90
N ARG A 17 -3.59 -14.32 4.10
CA ARG A 17 -4.57 -15.26 3.54
C ARG A 17 -6.01 -14.97 3.96
N PHE A 18 -6.22 -14.55 5.21
CA PHE A 18 -7.54 -14.13 5.68
C PHE A 18 -8.01 -12.85 4.97
N PHE A 19 -7.16 -11.83 4.88
CA PHE A 19 -7.47 -10.56 4.22
C PHE A 19 -7.85 -10.75 2.74
N PHE A 20 -7.08 -11.56 2.00
CA PHE A 20 -7.35 -11.82 0.58
C PHE A 20 -8.60 -12.70 0.33
N ARG A 21 -9.32 -13.15 1.37
CA ARG A 21 -10.69 -13.68 1.20
C ARG A 21 -11.72 -12.57 0.94
N TYR A 22 -11.50 -11.38 1.52
CA TYR A 22 -12.36 -10.21 1.32
C TYR A 22 -12.00 -9.47 0.04
N ARG A 23 -10.70 -9.41 -0.29
CA ARG A 23 -10.18 -8.72 -1.49
C ARG A 23 -9.28 -9.65 -2.31
N PRO A 24 -9.82 -10.58 -3.12
CA PRO A 24 -8.99 -11.52 -3.88
C PRO A 24 -8.03 -10.82 -4.85
N VAL A 25 -6.76 -11.19 -4.83
CA VAL A 25 -5.74 -10.72 -5.79
C VAL A 25 -5.39 -11.82 -6.78
N ARG A 26 -5.00 -11.41 -8.00
CA ARG A 26 -4.64 -12.33 -9.10
C ARG A 26 -3.12 -12.49 -9.25
N CYS A 27 -2.38 -12.34 -8.16
CA CYS A 27 -0.93 -12.42 -8.13
C CYS A 27 -0.46 -13.23 -6.93
N ALA A 28 0.80 -13.67 -6.96
CA ALA A 28 1.42 -14.26 -5.79
C ALA A 28 1.59 -13.20 -4.70
N VAL A 29 1.46 -13.62 -3.44
CA VAL A 29 1.64 -12.76 -2.27
C VAL A 29 2.67 -13.36 -1.32
N GLY A 30 3.72 -12.61 -1.03
CA GLY A 30 4.71 -12.88 0.01
C GLY A 30 4.40 -12.13 1.30
N ALA A 31 4.70 -12.74 2.44
CA ALA A 31 4.60 -12.12 3.76
C ALA A 31 5.98 -11.68 4.26
N ASP A 32 6.10 -10.45 4.74
CA ASP A 32 7.30 -9.85 5.30
C ASP A 32 7.00 -9.16 6.65
N PRO A 33 6.65 -9.93 7.70
CA PRO A 33 6.24 -9.37 9.00
C PRO A 33 7.35 -8.64 9.75
N GLU A 34 8.59 -8.86 9.36
CA GLU A 34 9.77 -8.22 9.93
C GLU A 34 10.26 -7.01 9.11
N LEU A 35 9.53 -6.64 8.05
CA LEU A 35 9.85 -5.53 7.14
C LEU A 35 11.25 -5.62 6.50
N SER A 36 11.82 -6.83 6.46
CA SER A 36 13.17 -7.08 5.98
C SER A 36 13.30 -6.84 4.48
N THR A 37 12.27 -7.24 3.71
CA THR A 37 12.20 -7.00 2.27
C THR A 37 11.89 -5.54 1.99
N HIS A 38 10.94 -4.94 2.74
CA HIS A 38 10.63 -3.51 2.62
C HIS A 38 11.88 -2.66 2.82
N SER A 39 12.63 -2.93 3.89
CA SER A 39 13.89 -2.24 4.18
C SER A 39 14.97 -2.49 3.12
N ALA A 40 15.13 -3.73 2.63
CA ALA A 40 16.09 -4.05 1.58
C ALA A 40 15.80 -3.32 0.25
N TYR A 41 14.52 -3.03 -0.03
CA TYR A 41 14.09 -2.26 -1.19
C TYR A 41 14.01 -0.74 -0.93
N GLY A 42 14.42 -0.29 0.26
CA GLY A 42 14.44 1.12 0.61
C GLY A 42 13.06 1.75 0.85
N VAL A 43 12.03 0.93 1.08
CA VAL A 43 10.68 1.42 1.37
C VAL A 43 10.64 1.94 2.82
N PRO A 44 10.33 3.23 3.05
CA PRO A 44 10.42 3.81 4.37
C PRO A 44 9.28 3.37 5.29
N GLN A 45 9.56 3.47 6.59
CA GLN A 45 8.57 3.42 7.65
C GLN A 45 8.46 4.81 8.27
N GLY A 46 7.26 5.36 8.34
CA GLY A 46 6.94 6.65 8.96
C GLY A 46 6.39 6.49 10.38
N GLY A 47 6.60 7.52 11.21
CA GLY A 47 5.94 7.64 12.51
C GLY A 47 4.50 8.15 12.37
N VAL A 48 3.63 7.80 13.31
CA VAL A 48 2.27 8.34 13.41
C VAL A 48 2.34 9.74 14.02
N THR A 49 2.51 10.77 13.18
CA THR A 49 2.49 12.19 13.59
C THR A 49 1.15 12.86 13.24
N PRO A 50 0.80 14.00 13.87
CA PRO A 50 -0.40 14.75 13.51
C PRO A 50 -0.48 15.11 12.02
N GLU A 51 0.66 15.48 11.42
CA GLU A 51 0.75 15.84 10.00
C GLU A 51 0.48 14.62 9.11
N ALA A 52 1.00 13.45 9.49
CA ALA A 52 0.77 12.21 8.75
C ALA A 52 -0.69 11.76 8.85
N ILE A 53 -1.31 11.88 10.03
CA ILE A 53 -2.75 11.62 10.22
C ILE A 53 -3.59 12.54 9.33
N GLN A 54 -3.26 13.83 9.29
CA GLN A 54 -3.97 14.79 8.44
C GLN A 54 -3.81 14.47 6.95
N ALA A 55 -2.61 14.10 6.50
CA ALA A 55 -2.36 13.70 5.13
C ALA A 55 -3.15 12.44 4.74
N ILE A 56 -3.19 11.43 5.62
CA ILE A 56 -4.01 10.23 5.45
C ILE A 56 -5.49 10.58 5.35
N ALA A 57 -6.02 11.40 6.28
CA ALA A 57 -7.42 11.82 6.24
C ALA A 57 -7.77 12.56 4.93
N GLY A 58 -6.84 13.40 4.44
CA GLY A 58 -6.97 14.07 3.15
C GLY A 58 -7.03 13.09 1.98
N ALA A 59 -6.14 12.10 1.93
CA ALA A 59 -6.12 11.06 0.91
C ALA A 59 -7.42 10.25 0.88
N TYR A 60 -7.87 9.75 2.04
CA TYR A 60 -9.14 9.02 2.14
C TYR A 60 -10.36 9.91 1.83
N GLY A 61 -10.31 11.21 2.15
CA GLY A 61 -11.34 12.16 1.74
C GLY A 61 -11.41 12.40 0.23
N ASN A 62 -10.27 12.34 -0.48
CA ASN A 62 -10.24 12.33 -1.95
C ASN A 62 -10.87 11.04 -2.48
N LEU A 63 -10.43 9.89 -1.97
CA LEU A 63 -10.92 8.58 -2.39
C LEU A 63 -12.43 8.43 -2.16
N ALA A 64 -12.95 8.91 -1.02
CA ALA A 64 -14.39 8.92 -0.75
C ALA A 64 -15.18 9.71 -1.81
N ARG A 65 -14.66 10.86 -2.27
CA ARG A 65 -15.28 11.63 -3.35
C ARG A 65 -15.25 10.89 -4.68
N GLU A 66 -14.15 10.23 -5.02
CA GLU A 66 -14.03 9.43 -6.24
C GLU A 66 -15.01 8.25 -6.24
N LEU A 67 -15.18 7.61 -5.08
CA LEU A 67 -16.16 6.54 -4.85
C LEU A 67 -17.60 7.04 -4.68
N LYS A 68 -17.83 8.37 -4.74
CA LYS A 68 -19.13 9.02 -4.55
C LYS A 68 -19.81 8.65 -3.22
N LEU A 69 -19.01 8.54 -2.16
CA LEU A 69 -19.48 8.27 -0.80
C LEU A 69 -19.74 9.60 -0.08
N GLU A 70 -20.92 9.75 0.50
CA GLU A 70 -21.26 10.90 1.34
C GLU A 70 -20.83 10.64 2.80
N VAL A 71 -19.53 10.81 3.06
CA VAL A 71 -18.93 10.58 4.39
C VAL A 71 -18.01 11.73 4.81
N PRO A 72 -17.99 12.10 6.11
CA PRO A 72 -16.99 13.02 6.64
C PRO A 72 -15.56 12.52 6.39
N ALA A 73 -14.63 13.43 6.08
CA ALA A 73 -13.25 13.08 5.71
C ALA A 73 -12.49 12.34 6.84
N ASP A 74 -12.80 12.67 8.09
CA ASP A 74 -12.27 12.01 9.29
C ASP A 74 -12.81 10.59 9.51
N GLN A 75 -13.93 10.23 8.86
CA GLN A 75 -14.53 8.89 8.90
C GLN A 75 -14.28 8.09 7.61
N ALA A 76 -13.77 8.75 6.56
CA ALA A 76 -13.63 8.16 5.23
C ALA A 76 -12.80 6.87 5.25
N ARG A 77 -11.68 6.84 5.99
CA ARG A 77 -10.83 5.65 6.14
C ARG A 77 -11.59 4.45 6.68
N ASP A 78 -12.33 4.64 7.76
CA ASP A 78 -13.05 3.56 8.43
C ASP A 78 -14.20 3.04 7.58
N VAL A 79 -14.94 3.94 6.93
CA VAL A 79 -16.05 3.54 6.03
C VAL A 79 -15.52 2.79 4.83
N ILE A 80 -14.50 3.31 4.14
CA ILE A 80 -13.89 2.69 2.96
C ILE A 80 -13.28 1.33 3.32
N GLY A 81 -12.61 1.22 4.46
CA GLY A 81 -12.00 -0.03 4.93
C GLY A 81 -13.02 -1.15 5.14
N ARG A 82 -14.27 -0.81 5.46
CA ARG A 82 -15.35 -1.77 5.76
C ARG A 82 -16.27 -2.08 4.57
N LEU A 83 -16.11 -1.42 3.43
CA LEU A 83 -16.98 -1.63 2.25
C LEU A 83 -17.04 -3.09 1.80
N ASP A 84 -15.94 -3.81 1.95
CA ASP A 84 -15.83 -5.22 1.55
C ASP A 84 -16.21 -6.19 2.68
N GLY A 85 -16.83 -5.71 3.76
CA GLY A 85 -17.19 -6.51 4.93
C GLY A 85 -16.02 -6.88 5.83
N PHE A 86 -14.88 -6.19 5.67
CA PHE A 86 -13.71 -6.38 6.53
C PHE A 86 -13.96 -5.80 7.92
N GLU A 87 -13.68 -6.59 8.96
CA GLU A 87 -13.79 -6.17 10.36
C GLU A 87 -12.41 -6.00 10.98
N VAL A 88 -12.18 -4.83 11.56
CA VAL A 88 -10.94 -4.53 12.27
C VAL A 88 -10.86 -5.37 13.54
N THR A 89 -9.81 -6.19 13.63
CA THR A 89 -9.54 -7.04 14.79
C THR A 89 -8.48 -6.44 15.72
N GLU A 90 -8.42 -6.86 16.98
CA GLU A 90 -7.35 -6.44 17.92
C GLU A 90 -5.95 -6.74 17.37
N SER A 91 -5.80 -7.80 16.58
CA SER A 91 -4.55 -8.15 15.91
C SER A 91 -4.11 -7.11 14.89
N GLU A 92 -5.03 -6.41 14.22
CA GLU A 92 -4.66 -5.32 13.30
C GLU A 92 -4.19 -4.10 14.04
N THR A 93 -4.82 -3.80 15.18
CA THR A 93 -4.34 -2.72 16.03
C THR A 93 -2.92 -3.03 16.52
N ALA A 94 -2.63 -4.27 16.90
CA ALA A 94 -1.28 -4.68 17.30
C ALA A 94 -0.27 -4.62 16.13
N GLU A 95 -0.65 -5.07 14.92
CA GLU A 95 0.20 -4.96 13.72
C GLU A 95 0.46 -3.49 13.36
N PHE A 96 -0.56 -2.64 13.39
CA PHE A 96 -0.41 -1.20 13.16
C PHE A 96 0.51 -0.54 14.18
N GLN A 97 0.40 -0.90 15.47
CA GLN A 97 1.32 -0.38 16.49
C GLN A 97 2.76 -0.84 16.25
N ARG A 98 2.96 -2.05 15.72
CA ARG A 98 4.28 -2.57 15.39
C ARG A 98 4.89 -1.90 14.15
N HIS A 99 4.10 -1.74 13.09
CA HIS A 99 4.58 -1.27 11.79
C HIS A 99 4.37 0.22 11.54
N GLN A 100 3.65 0.92 12.42
CA GLN A 100 3.32 2.33 12.30
C GLN A 100 2.79 2.63 10.89
N LEU A 101 3.33 3.65 10.21
CA LEU A 101 3.03 3.93 8.81
C LEU A 101 4.04 3.24 7.91
N GLN A 102 3.77 1.99 7.55
CA GLN A 102 4.52 1.32 6.49
C GLN A 102 4.07 1.87 5.13
N PHE A 103 4.98 2.49 4.39
CA PHE A 103 4.71 2.99 3.04
C PHE A 103 4.74 1.88 1.99
N THR A 104 4.21 2.19 0.81
CA THR A 104 4.16 1.30 -0.34
C THR A 104 5.25 1.62 -1.36
N GLY A 105 5.85 0.57 -1.94
CA GLY A 105 6.76 0.70 -3.09
C GLY A 105 6.34 -0.20 -4.25
N GLN A 106 6.51 0.28 -5.48
CA GLN A 106 6.37 -0.50 -6.71
C GLN A 106 7.70 -0.52 -7.45
N PHE A 107 8.09 -1.71 -7.93
CA PHE A 107 9.40 -1.92 -8.55
C PHE A 107 9.24 -2.75 -9.82
N LEU A 108 10.03 -2.42 -10.84
CA LEU A 108 10.24 -3.30 -11.98
C LEU A 108 11.62 -3.93 -11.86
N VAL A 109 11.63 -5.25 -11.72
CA VAL A 109 12.83 -6.07 -11.58
C VAL A 109 13.03 -6.86 -12.87
N ASP A 110 14.21 -6.77 -13.47
CA ASP A 110 14.52 -7.51 -14.69
C ASP A 110 14.90 -8.97 -14.39
N ARG A 111 15.13 -9.75 -15.46
CA ARG A 111 15.51 -11.17 -15.38
C ARG A 111 16.85 -11.45 -14.66
N HIS A 112 17.65 -10.43 -14.41
CA HIS A 112 18.92 -10.53 -13.67
C HIS A 112 18.77 -10.11 -12.21
N GLY A 113 17.55 -9.80 -11.76
CA GLY A 113 17.28 -9.34 -10.40
C GLY A 113 17.61 -7.86 -10.18
N ILE A 114 17.76 -7.07 -11.25
CA ILE A 114 18.11 -5.65 -11.15
C ILE A 114 16.83 -4.81 -11.14
N VAL A 115 16.68 -3.94 -10.15
CA VAL A 115 15.62 -2.91 -10.13
C VAL A 115 15.92 -1.90 -11.24
N ARG A 116 15.08 -1.86 -12.26
CA ARG A 116 15.19 -0.94 -13.41
C ARG A 116 14.34 0.30 -13.27
N TRP A 117 13.30 0.22 -12.46
CA TRP A 117 12.40 1.31 -12.14
C TRP A 117 11.82 1.12 -10.74
N ALA A 118 11.58 2.23 -10.06
CA ALA A 118 10.99 2.26 -8.72
C ALA A 118 10.07 3.46 -8.57
N ASN A 119 8.93 3.24 -7.93
CA ASN A 119 8.10 4.26 -7.32
C ASN A 119 7.97 3.95 -5.83
N ILE A 120 8.27 4.92 -4.97
CA ILE A 120 8.15 4.77 -3.52
C ILE A 120 7.24 5.89 -3.03
N GLU A 121 6.17 5.49 -2.34
CA GLU A 121 5.22 6.42 -1.75
C GLU A 121 5.94 7.43 -0.86
N CYS A 122 5.51 8.70 -0.93
CA CYS A 122 6.12 9.84 -0.25
C CYS A 122 7.57 10.20 -0.64
N ALA A 123 8.25 9.48 -1.53
CA ALA A 123 9.65 9.77 -1.86
C ALA A 123 9.82 11.09 -2.65
N GLN A 124 8.87 11.44 -3.51
CA GLN A 124 8.91 12.67 -4.31
C GLN A 124 8.19 13.84 -3.63
N ASP A 125 6.97 13.60 -3.13
CA ASP A 125 6.06 14.64 -2.64
C ASP A 125 5.97 14.73 -1.10
N GLY A 126 6.78 13.96 -0.38
CA GLY A 126 6.62 13.82 1.08
C GLY A 126 5.23 13.30 1.45
N LEU A 127 4.66 13.77 2.56
CA LEU A 127 3.33 13.35 3.02
C LEU A 127 2.20 13.68 2.02
N ALA A 128 2.40 14.63 1.09
CA ALA A 128 1.43 14.89 0.02
C ALA A 128 1.39 13.78 -1.03
N GLY A 129 2.32 12.83 -0.98
CA GLY A 129 2.39 11.62 -1.82
C GLY A 129 1.68 10.40 -1.25
N ILE A 130 1.05 10.49 -0.08
CA ILE A 130 0.29 9.38 0.50
C ILE A 130 -0.86 8.98 -0.44
N ASP A 131 -1.02 7.67 -0.64
CA ASP A 131 -2.04 7.04 -1.49
C ASP A 131 -2.01 7.51 -2.95
N LYS A 132 -0.87 8.06 -3.40
CA LYS A 132 -0.62 8.40 -4.81
C LYS A 132 0.24 7.33 -5.45
N PHE A 133 -0.37 6.58 -6.36
CA PHE A 133 0.29 5.52 -7.10
C PHE A 133 0.33 5.82 -8.60
N PRO A 134 1.31 5.26 -9.32
CA PRO A 134 1.40 5.39 -10.76
C PRO A 134 0.14 4.83 -11.41
N THR A 135 -0.31 5.54 -12.45
CA THR A 135 -1.39 5.11 -13.31
C THR A 135 -0.99 3.87 -14.12
N ASP A 136 -1.99 3.16 -14.66
CA ASP A 136 -1.77 2.05 -15.58
C ASP A 136 -0.88 2.46 -16.77
N GLU A 137 -1.04 3.69 -17.27
CA GLU A 137 -0.23 4.21 -18.38
C GLU A 137 1.24 4.41 -17.98
N GLU A 138 1.51 4.95 -16.79
CA GLU A 138 2.87 5.11 -16.27
C GLU A 138 3.54 3.75 -16.01
N LEU A 139 2.81 2.79 -15.46
CA LEU A 139 3.31 1.42 -15.26
C LEU A 139 3.62 0.73 -16.60
N LEU A 140 2.73 0.86 -17.59
CA LEU A 140 2.94 0.31 -18.93
C LEU A 140 4.11 1.00 -19.65
N ALA A 141 4.27 2.30 -19.49
CA ALA A 141 5.40 3.05 -20.04
C ALA A 141 6.72 2.56 -19.43
N ALA A 142 6.77 2.41 -18.10
CA ALA A 142 7.95 1.88 -17.40
C ALA A 142 8.26 0.43 -17.80
N ALA A 143 7.25 -0.41 -18.01
CA ALA A 143 7.47 -1.79 -18.45
C ALA A 143 8.02 -1.90 -19.89
N ARG A 144 7.74 -0.91 -20.76
CA ARG A 144 8.24 -0.88 -22.14
C ARG A 144 9.71 -0.47 -22.27
N THR A 145 10.30 0.10 -21.21
CA THR A 145 11.72 0.51 -21.21
C THR A 145 12.66 -0.59 -20.70
N LEU A 146 12.11 -1.74 -20.28
CA LEU A 146 12.84 -2.93 -19.85
C LEU A 146 13.45 -3.72 -21.02
#